data_AF-A0A8T4I0R4-F1
#
_entry.id   AF-A0A8T4I0R4-F1
#
_cell.length_a   1.000
_cell.length_b   1.000
_cell.length_c   1.000
_cell.angle_alpha   90.00
_cell.angle_beta   90.00
_cell.angle_gamma   90.00
#
_symmetry.space_group_name_H-M   'P 1'
#
loop_
_entity.id
_entity.type
_entity.pdbx_description
1 polymer ?
#
loop_
_entity_poly.entity_id
_entity_poly.type
_entity_poly.pdbx_seq_one_letter_code
_entity_poly.pdbx_strand_id
1 'polypeptide(L)' 'AERVAARVTGRFTVPLVGPPPAEKTESSLRWATKDVWPREREPATPAQLEPLDVRLEQAAKKAEAVAQKLVADQGRGT' A
#
# COMPACT_ATOMS: atom_id res chain seq x y z
N ALA A 1 -18.43 -15.88 -25.24
CA ALA A 1 -18.57 -16.46 -26.59
C ALA A 1 -17.21 -16.88 -27.16
N GLU A 2 -16.15 -16.07 -27.06
CA GLU A 2 -14.85 -16.38 -27.71
C GLU A 2 -14.12 -17.64 -27.21
N ARG A 3 -14.18 -17.97 -25.90
CA ARG A 3 -13.46 -19.14 -25.35
C ARG A 3 -13.95 -20.49 -25.90
N VAL A 4 -15.26 -20.60 -26.16
CA VAL A 4 -15.89 -21.79 -26.73
C VAL A 4 -15.50 -21.93 -28.21
N ALA A 5 -15.43 -20.81 -28.94
CA ALA A 5 -14.96 -20.79 -30.33
C ALA A 5 -13.48 -21.18 -30.46
N ALA A 6 -12.64 -20.84 -29.47
CA ALA A 6 -11.21 -21.13 -29.47
C ALA A 6 -10.83 -22.56 -29.00
N ARG A 7 -11.81 -23.43 -28.67
CA ARG A 7 -11.58 -24.79 -28.11
C ARG A 7 -10.63 -24.82 -26.90
N VAL A 8 -10.56 -23.74 -26.13
CA VAL A 8 -9.74 -23.69 -24.91
C VAL A 8 -10.53 -24.39 -23.80
N THR A 9 -10.27 -25.69 -23.61
CA THR A 9 -10.92 -26.54 -22.59
C THR A 9 -10.19 -26.54 -21.24
N GLY A 10 -9.09 -25.80 -21.12
CA GLY A 10 -8.30 -25.70 -19.89
C GLY A 10 -8.95 -24.81 -18.82
N ARG A 11 -8.79 -25.19 -17.54
CA ARG A 11 -9.08 -24.31 -16.40
C ARG A 11 -8.22 -23.07 -16.52
N PHE A 12 -8.83 -21.90 -16.59
CA PHE A 12 -8.11 -20.64 -16.54
C PHE A 12 -7.59 -20.43 -15.11
N THR A 13 -6.29 -20.63 -14.91
CA THR A 13 -5.59 -20.32 -13.66
C THR A 13 -4.64 -19.17 -13.91
N VAL A 14 -4.91 -18.02 -13.29
CA VAL A 14 -3.97 -16.89 -13.27
C VAL A 14 -2.90 -17.20 -12.22
N PRO A 15 -1.59 -17.16 -12.55
CA PRO A 15 -0.56 -17.29 -11.54
C PRO A 15 -0.71 -16.16 -10.52
N LEU A 16 -0.85 -16.52 -9.24
CA LEU A 16 -0.91 -15.54 -8.17
C LEU A 16 0.46 -14.89 -8.03
N VAL A 17 0.47 -13.56 -8.05
CA VAL A 17 1.69 -12.80 -7.81
C VAL A 17 2.07 -12.94 -6.34
N GLY A 18 3.37 -13.08 -6.07
CA GLY A 18 3.90 -13.05 -4.72
C GLY A 18 3.61 -11.72 -4.00
N PRO A 19 3.83 -11.67 -2.67
CA PRO A 19 3.63 -10.45 -1.90
C PRO A 19 4.53 -9.30 -2.40
N PRO A 20 4.15 -8.02 -2.15
CA PRO A 20 5.00 -6.88 -2.45
C PRO A 20 6.38 -6.99 -1.78
N PRO A 21 7.45 -6.44 -2.38
CA PRO A 21 8.79 -6.47 -1.79
C PRO A 21 8.83 -5.88 -0.37
N ALA A 22 9.61 -6.51 0.51
CA ALA A 22 9.66 -6.15 1.93
C ALA A 22 10.17 -4.71 2.14
N GLU A 23 11.19 -4.30 1.39
CA GLU A 23 11.80 -2.98 1.47
C GLU A 23 10.82 -1.88 1.06
N LYS A 24 9.98 -2.16 0.05
CA LYS A 24 8.91 -1.24 -0.37
C LYS A 24 7.83 -1.13 0.68
N THR A 25 7.45 -2.24 1.29
CA THR A 25 6.45 -2.28 2.36
C THR A 25 6.94 -1.48 3.57
N GLU A 26 8.15 -1.74 4.04
CA GLU A 26 8.75 -1.05 5.19
C GLU A 26 8.90 0.45 4.96
N SER A 27 9.43 0.85 3.79
CA SER A 27 9.60 2.27 3.44
C SER A 27 8.25 3.01 3.38
N SER A 28 7.22 2.35 2.85
CA SER A 28 5.89 2.95 2.73
C SER A 28 5.19 3.08 4.08
N LEU A 29 5.38 2.11 5.00
CA LEU A 29 4.86 2.18 6.36
C LEU A 29 5.57 3.26 7.20
N ARG A 30 6.89 3.41 7.04
CA ARG A 30 7.64 4.53 7.63
C ARG A 30 7.09 5.88 7.16
N TRP A 31 6.80 6.01 5.87
CA TRP A 31 6.19 7.22 5.33
C TRP A 31 4.78 7.47 5.89
N ALA A 32 3.94 6.43 5.98
CA ALA A 32 2.57 6.56 6.46
C ALA A 32 2.48 7.03 7.92
N THR A 33 3.43 6.58 8.74
CA THR A 33 3.46 6.83 10.20
C THR A 33 4.36 8.01 10.61
N LYS A 34 5.03 8.66 9.65
CA LYS A 34 6.03 9.72 9.92
C LYS A 34 5.54 10.85 10.84
N ASP A 35 4.24 11.13 10.82
CA ASP A 35 3.64 12.25 11.57
C ASP A 35 3.32 11.89 13.03
N VAL A 36 3.31 10.60 13.36
CA VAL A 36 3.09 10.10 14.74
C VAL A 36 4.37 10.23 15.57
N TRP A 37 5.52 10.03 14.94
CA TRP A 37 6.81 9.99 15.63
C TRP A 37 7.38 11.39 15.89
N PRO A 38 8.02 11.62 17.04
CA PRO A 38 8.79 12.83 17.30
C PRO A 38 9.91 12.98 16.25
N ARG A 39 10.13 14.20 15.74
CA ARG A 39 11.29 14.51 14.90
C ARG A 39 12.37 15.20 15.72
N GLU A 40 13.60 14.73 15.60
CA GLU A 40 14.70 15.20 16.46
C GLU A 40 15.30 16.57 16.06
N ARG A 41 15.02 17.10 14.86
CA ARG A 41 15.77 18.27 14.35
C ARG A 41 15.03 19.26 13.44
N GLU A 42 13.78 18.99 13.06
CA GLU A 42 13.03 19.88 12.15
C GLU A 42 11.85 20.53 12.87
N PRO A 43 11.45 21.76 12.49
CA PRO A 43 10.20 22.33 12.96
C PRO A 43 9.04 21.37 12.63
N ALA A 44 8.15 21.19 13.60
CA ALA A 44 7.00 20.32 13.43
C ALA A 44 6.17 20.80 12.23
N THR A 45 5.86 19.89 11.32
CA THR A 45 4.93 20.19 10.23
C THR A 45 3.53 20.45 10.80
N PRO A 46 2.64 21.18 10.10
CA PRO A 46 1.28 21.41 10.58
C PRO A 46 0.55 20.11 10.97
N ALA A 47 0.73 19.03 10.19
CA ALA A 47 0.16 17.72 10.49
C ALA A 47 0.69 17.09 11.78
N GLN A 48 1.89 17.45 12.24
CA GLN A 48 2.48 16.95 13.49
C GLN A 48 2.05 17.76 14.71
N LEU A 49 1.55 18.99 14.50
CA LEU A 49 1.01 19.84 15.56
C LEU A 49 -0.43 19.45 15.94
N GLU A 50 -1.09 18.65 15.11
CA GLU A 50 -2.42 18.12 15.38
C GLU A 50 -2.43 17.22 16.64
N PRO A 51 -3.58 17.10 17.33
CA PRO A 51 -3.76 16.16 18.43
C PRO A 51 -3.34 14.73 18.05
N LEU A 52 -2.82 13.98 19.01
CA LEU A 52 -2.31 12.62 18.77
C LEU A 52 -3.35 11.72 18.09
N ASP A 53 -4.61 11.78 18.53
CA ASP A 53 -5.69 10.97 17.96
C ASP A 53 -5.91 11.25 16.46
N VAL A 54 -5.84 12.52 16.07
CA VAL A 54 -5.92 12.93 14.66
C VAL A 54 -4.73 12.38 13.89
N ARG A 55 -3.52 12.45 14.44
CA ARG A 55 -2.30 11.92 13.80
C ARG A 55 -2.35 10.41 13.62
N LEU A 56 -2.89 9.68 14.60
CA LEU A 56 -3.09 8.23 14.54
C LEU A 56 -4.15 7.86 13.48
N GLU A 57 -5.28 8.57 13.42
CA GLU A 57 -6.31 8.35 12.41
C GLU A 57 -5.76 8.58 11.00
N GLN A 58 -4.98 9.64 10.80
CA GLN A 58 -4.32 9.94 9.53
C GLN A 58 -3.27 8.88 9.16
N ALA A 59 -2.51 8.38 10.14
CA ALA A 59 -1.54 7.31 9.91
C ALA A 59 -2.24 6.00 9.48
N ALA A 60 -3.38 5.66 10.11
CA ALA A 60 -4.18 4.50 9.73
C ALA A 60 -4.71 4.61 8.29
N LYS A 61 -5.31 5.76 7.93
CA LYS A 61 -5.79 6.02 6.56
C LYS A 61 -4.66 5.93 5.52
N LYS A 62 -3.49 6.50 5.83
CA LYS A 62 -2.31 6.42 4.96
C LYS A 62 -1.81 4.99 4.81
N ALA A 63 -1.79 4.21 5.89
CA ALA A 63 -1.37 2.81 5.86
C ALA A 63 -2.29 1.95 4.99
N GLU A 64 -3.60 2.14 5.09
CA GLU A 64 -4.58 1.47 4.23
C GLU A 64 -4.38 1.83 2.75
N ALA A 65 -4.25 3.12 2.44
CA ALA A 65 -4.03 3.59 1.07
C ALA A 65 -2.73 3.05 0.48
N VAL A 66 -1.65 2.99 1.28
CA VAL A 66 -0.38 2.38 0.89
C VAL A 66 -0.55 0.89 0.61
N ALA A 67 -1.27 0.15 1.45
CA ALA A 67 -1.50 -1.27 1.24
C ALA A 67 -2.25 -1.52 -0.07
N GLN A 68 -3.33 -0.77 -0.32
CA GLN A 68 -4.08 -0.85 -1.58
C GLN A 68 -3.19 -0.54 -2.79
N LYS A 69 -2.36 0.50 -2.69
CA LYS A 69 -1.41 0.86 -3.75
C LYS A 69 -0.38 -0.24 -4.02
N LEU A 70 0.24 -0.80 -2.98
CA LEU A 70 1.26 -1.84 -3.12
C LEU A 70 0.71 -3.08 -3.84
N VAL A 71 -0.51 -3.48 -3.49
CA VAL A 71 -1.20 -4.60 -4.16
C VAL A 71 -1.52 -4.26 -5.62
N ALA A 72 -2.05 -3.06 -5.88
CA ALA A 72 -2.38 -2.63 -7.24
C ALA A 72 -1.13 -2.51 -8.13
N ASP A 73 -0.03 -1.95 -7.61
CA ASP A 73 1.24 -1.81 -8.33
C ASP A 73 1.85 -3.18 -8.61
N GLN A 74 1.76 -4.12 -7.66
CA GLN A 74 2.22 -5.50 -7.86
C GLN A 74 1.40 -6.21 -8.95
N GLY A 75 0.08 -6.03 -8.97
CA GLY A 75 -0.81 -6.61 -9.98
C GLY A 75 -0.64 -6.00 -11.39
N ARG A 76 -0.23 -4.73 -11.50
CA ARG A 76 0.09 -4.11 -12.81
C ARG A 76 1.41 -4.58 -13.42
N GLY A 77 2.27 -5.19 -12.61
CA GLY A 77 3.57 -5.71 -13.06
C GLY A 77 3.49 -7.06 -13.79
N THR A 78 2.30 -7.65 -13.92
CA THR A 78 2.03 -8.95 -14.54
C THR A 78 1.08 -8.85 -15.71
#